data_AF-A0A523UBQ5-F1
#
_entry.id   AF-A0A523UBQ5-F1
#
_cell.length_a   1.000
_cell.length_b   1.000
_cell.length_c   1.000
_cell.angle_alpha   90.00
_cell.angle_beta   90.00
_cell.angle_gamma   90.00
#
_symmetry.space_group_name_H-M   'P 1'
#
loop_
_entity.id
_entity.type
_entity.pdbx_description
1 polymer ?
#
loop_
_entity_poly.entity_id
_entity_poly.type
_entity_poly.pdbx_seq_one_letter_code
_entity_poly.pdbx_strand_id
1 'polypeptide(L)' 'MQQVIRRLKKDAGLQHVKRSVHKLRHTFATTFLRETHDMKGLRLLLGHSTQAITERYTQFIEVEDAPKAYNHKGSLDWL' A
#
# COMPACT_ATOMS: atom_id res chain seq x y z
N MET A 1 19.80 -6.97 -2.01
CA MET A 1 18.63 -6.31 -1.38
C MET A 1 18.27 -6.88 0.01
N GLN A 2 18.17 -8.20 0.20
CA GLN A 2 17.73 -8.78 1.49
C GLN A 2 18.65 -8.48 2.69
N GLN A 3 19.97 -8.35 2.47
CA GLN A 3 20.93 -8.08 3.56
C GLN A 3 20.79 -6.67 4.16
N VAL A 4 20.52 -5.65 3.32
CA VAL A 4 20.31 -4.25 3.76
C VAL A 4 19.05 -4.15 4.60
N ILE A 5 17.94 -4.72 4.11
CA ILE A 5 16.66 -4.74 4.83
C ILE A 5 16.78 -5.49 6.16
N ARG A 6 17.58 -6.55 6.23
CA ARG A 6 17.85 -7.27 7.48
C ARG A 6 18.59 -6.42 8.50
N ARG A 7 19.57 -5.60 8.08
CA ARG A 7 20.27 -4.66 8.97
C ARG A 7 19.33 -3.56 9.47
N LEU A 8 18.62 -2.90 8.55
CA LEU A 8 17.63 -1.86 8.90
C LEU A 8 16.56 -2.38 9.88
N LYS A 9 16.09 -3.61 9.69
CA LYS A 9 15.18 -4.26 10.64
C LYS A 9 15.79 -4.50 12.02
N LYS A 10 17.08 -4.83 12.08
CA LYS A 10 17.79 -5.03 13.34
C LYS A 10 17.87 -3.70 14.09
N ASP A 11 18.28 -2.65 13.38
CA ASP A 11 18.49 -1.31 13.93
C ASP A 11 17.17 -0.67 14.39
N ALA A 12 16.07 -0.91 13.67
CA ALA A 12 14.72 -0.46 14.04
C ALA A 12 14.00 -1.38 15.06
N GLY A 13 14.61 -2.46 15.54
CA GLY A 13 13.95 -3.42 16.45
C GLY A 13 12.82 -4.26 15.82
N LEU A 14 12.65 -4.21 14.50
CA LEU A 14 11.55 -4.85 13.74
C LEU A 14 11.88 -6.28 13.27
N GLN A 15 12.78 -6.98 13.96
CA GLN A 15 13.30 -8.28 13.53
C GLN A 15 12.18 -9.33 13.35
N HIS A 16 11.15 -9.27 14.19
CA HIS A 16 9.96 -10.13 14.17
C HIS A 16 9.07 -9.96 12.91
N VAL A 17 9.20 -8.85 12.17
CA VAL A 17 8.35 -8.56 11.01
C VAL A 17 8.74 -9.44 9.82
N LYS A 18 7.97 -10.49 9.55
CA LYS A 18 8.17 -11.36 8.39
C LYS A 18 7.74 -10.67 7.09
N ARG A 19 8.33 -11.11 5.95
CA ARG A 19 8.01 -10.63 4.60
C ARG A 19 8.15 -9.10 4.43
N SER A 20 9.11 -8.48 5.13
CA SER A 20 9.29 -7.02 5.19
C SER A 20 9.47 -6.35 3.83
N VAL A 21 10.23 -6.96 2.91
CA VAL A 21 10.45 -6.38 1.57
C VAL A 21 9.14 -6.24 0.80
N HIS A 22 8.30 -7.27 0.83
CA HIS A 22 7.02 -7.25 0.15
C HIS A 22 6.05 -6.27 0.83
N LYS A 23 6.05 -6.22 2.17
CA LYS A 23 5.26 -5.23 2.92
C LYS A 23 5.66 -3.79 2.59
N LEU A 24 6.95 -3.50 2.51
CA LEU A 24 7.45 -2.17 2.12
C LEU A 24 7.02 -1.82 0.69
N ARG A 25 7.07 -2.77 -0.25
CA ARG A 25 6.56 -2.59 -1.61
C ARG A 25 5.06 -2.27 -1.62
N HIS A 26 4.28 -2.97 -0.79
CA HIS A 26 2.86 -2.70 -0.61
C HIS A 26 2.60 -1.31 -0.05
N THR A 27 3.29 -0.92 1.03
CA THR A 27 3.16 0.41 1.63
C THR A 27 3.50 1.51 0.64
N PHE A 28 4.59 1.37 -0.12
CA PHE A 28 4.94 2.33 -1.16
C PHE A 28 3.85 2.45 -2.22
N ALA A 29 3.36 1.32 -2.74
CA ALA A 29 2.36 1.31 -3.80
C ALA A 29 1.02 1.92 -3.36
N THR A 30 0.55 1.62 -2.14
CA THR A 30 -0.71 2.15 -1.63
C THR A 30 -0.62 3.64 -1.31
N THR A 31 0.47 4.09 -0.70
CA THR A 31 0.70 5.52 -0.45
C THR A 31 0.79 6.31 -1.76
N PHE A 32 1.56 5.82 -2.73
CA PHE A 32 1.71 6.49 -4.02
C PHE A 32 0.37 6.64 -4.75
N LEU A 33 -0.44 5.58 -4.78
CA LEU A 33 -1.77 5.63 -5.42
C LEU A 33 -2.74 6.55 -4.69
N ARG A 34 -2.70 6.60 -3.36
CA ARG A 34 -3.54 7.53 -2.58
C ARG A 34 -3.21 9.00 -2.84
N GLU A 35 -1.93 9.31 -3.07
CA GLU A 35 -1.49 10.68 -3.30
C GLU A 35 -1.67 11.10 -4.77
N THR A 36 -1.30 10.25 -5.70
CA THR A 36 -1.17 10.62 -7.13
C THR A 36 -2.30 10.11 -7.99
N HIS A 37 -2.99 9.05 -7.57
CA HIS A 37 -3.95 8.29 -8.36
C HIS A 37 -3.39 7.80 -9.72
N ASP A 38 -2.06 7.77 -9.90
CA ASP A 38 -1.41 7.42 -11.17
C ASP A 38 -1.00 5.94 -11.21
N MET A 39 -1.87 5.11 -11.77
CA MET A 39 -1.59 3.68 -11.98
C MET A 39 -0.44 3.43 -12.97
N LYS A 40 -0.28 4.28 -13.99
CA LYS A 40 0.74 4.09 -15.04
C LYS A 40 2.12 4.42 -14.50
N GLY A 41 2.23 5.52 -13.76
CA GLY A 41 3.45 5.90 -13.04
C GLY A 41 3.86 4.85 -12.03
N LEU A 42 2.91 4.33 -11.23
CA LEU A 42 3.21 3.26 -10.28
C LEU A 42 3.75 2.00 -10.96
N ARG A 43 3.15 1.58 -12.08
CA ARG A 43 3.59 0.41 -12.84
C ARG A 43 5.05 0.54 -13.30
N LEU A 44 5.41 1.72 -13.81
CA LEU A 44 6.77 2.02 -14.25
C LEU A 44 7.76 2.02 -13.08
N LEU A 45 7.42 2.66 -11.96
CA LEU A 45 8.25 2.73 -10.75
C LEU A 45 8.50 1.35 -10.13
N LEU A 46 7.49 0.46 -10.16
CA LEU A 46 7.61 -0.90 -9.65
C LEU A 46 8.24 -1.88 -10.64
N GLY A 47 8.44 -1.47 -11.89
CA GLY A 47 8.99 -2.30 -12.97
C GLY A 47 8.06 -3.44 -13.39
N HIS A 48 6.75 -3.25 -13.31
CA HIS A 48 5.78 -4.29 -13.69
C HIS A 48 5.55 -4.32 -15.20
N SER A 49 5.66 -5.52 -15.78
CA SER A 49 5.44 -5.77 -17.20
C SER A 49 4.01 -5.52 -17.64
N THR A 50 3.02 -5.81 -16.78
CA THR A 50 1.60 -5.66 -17.08
C THR A 50 0.87 -4.83 -16.02
N GLN A 51 -0.26 -4.23 -16.43
CA GLN A 51 -1.11 -3.44 -15.55
C GLN A 51 -1.86 -4.32 -14.53
N ALA A 52 -2.24 -5.55 -14.93
CA ALA A 52 -2.90 -6.53 -14.06
C ALA A 52 -2.14 -6.83 -12.75
N ILE A 53 -0.80 -6.80 -12.77
CA ILE A 53 0.01 -7.00 -11.55
C ILE A 53 -0.13 -5.80 -10.58
N THR A 54 -0.41 -4.61 -11.12
CA THR A 54 -0.51 -3.35 -10.35
C THR A 54 -1.95 -3.07 -9.92
N GLU A 55 -2.96 -3.57 -10.64
CA GLU A 55 -4.39 -3.51 -10.27
C GLU A 55 -4.69 -4.16 -8.91
N ARG A 56 -3.87 -5.10 -8.46
CA ARG A 56 -3.98 -5.65 -7.11
C ARG A 56 -3.92 -4.54 -6.04
N TYR A 57 -3.13 -3.49 -6.23
CA TYR A 57 -2.99 -2.43 -5.22
C TYR A 57 -4.21 -1.52 -5.13
N THR A 58 -4.92 -1.27 -6.23
CA THR A 58 -6.18 -0.50 -6.19
C THR A 58 -7.27 -1.23 -5.44
N GLN A 59 -7.42 -2.54 -5.66
CA GLN A 59 -8.38 -3.35 -4.92
C GLN A 59 -8.14 -3.30 -3.40
N PHE A 60 -6.88 -3.29 -2.97
CA PHE A 60 -6.54 -3.15 -1.55
C PHE A 60 -6.90 -1.77 -0.98
N ILE A 61 -6.69 -0.69 -1.75
CA ILE A 61 -7.04 0.68 -1.32
C ILE A 61 -8.54 0.83 -1.20
N GLU A 62 -9.31 0.37 -2.19
CA GLU A 62 -10.77 0.42 -2.18
C GLU A 62 -11.34 -0.31 -0.96
N VAL A 63 -10.81 -1.50 -0.64
CA VAL A 63 -11.23 -2.27 0.54
C VAL A 63 -10.85 -1.58 1.85
N GLU A 64 -9.64 -0.99 1.96
CA GLU A 64 -9.22 -0.26 3.16
C GLU A 64 -9.98 1.07 3.37
N ASP A 65 -10.36 1.75 2.29
CA ASP A 65 -10.97 3.07 2.34
C ASP A 65 -12.51 3.02 2.38
N ALA A 66 -13.13 1.92 1.95
CA ALA A 66 -14.57 1.66 2.10
C ALA A 66 -15.10 1.88 3.54
N PRO A 67 -14.49 1.33 4.61
CA PRO A 67 -14.95 1.58 5.97
C PRO A 67 -14.71 3.03 6.44
N LYS A 68 -13.69 3.72 5.91
CA LYS A 68 -13.45 5.15 6.23
C LYS A 68 -14.52 6.05 5.61
N ALA A 69 -14.94 5.75 4.38
CA ALA A 69 -16.03 6.45 3.72
C ALA A 69 -17.38 6.21 4.42
N TYR A 70 -17.60 5.01 4.95
CA TYR A 70 -18.78 4.68 5.75
C TYR A 70 -18.81 5.44 7.08
N ASN A 71 -17.69 5.51 7.79
CA ASN A 71 -17.63 6.16 9.11
C ASN A 71 -17.81 7.69 9.07
N HIS A 72 -17.56 8.32 7.91
CA HIS A 72 -17.79 9.76 7.71
C HIS A 72 -19.21 10.09 7.21
N LYS A 73 -19.97 9.08 6.74
CA LYS A 73 -21.38 9.23 6.33
C LYS A 73 -22.30 8.47 7.29
N GLY A 74 -22.13 8.71 8.58
CA GLY A 74 -23.12 8.31 9.57
C GLY A 74 -24.50 8.81 9.14
N SER A 75 -25.40 7.88 8.87
CA SER A 75 -26.76 8.09 8.34
C SER A 75 -27.74 8.63 9.40
N LEU A 76 -27.32 9.58 10.24
CA LEU A 76 -28.15 10.20 11.27
C LEU A 76 -27.72 11.66 11.49
N ASP A 77 -27.84 12.48 10.44
CA ASP A 77 -27.72 13.95 10.55
C ASP A 77 -28.98 14.66 10.02
N TRP A 78 -30.12 13.95 10.00
CA TRP A 78 -31.44 14.48 9.60
C TRP A 78 -32.56 14.21 10.63
N LEU A 79 -32.23 13.66 11.80
CA LEU A 79 -33.11 13.58 12.98
C LEU A 79 -32.41 14.21 14.18
#